data_AF-A0A965D2K2-F1
#
_entry.id   AF-A0A965D2K2-F1
#
_cell.length_a   1.000
_cell.length_b   1.000
_cell.length_c   1.000
_cell.angle_alpha   90.00
_cell.angle_beta   90.00
_cell.angle_gamma   90.00
#
_symmetry.space_group_name_H-M   'P 1'
#
loop_
_entity.id
_entity.type
_entity.pdbx_description
1 polymer ?
#
loop_
_entity_poly.entity_id
_entity_poly.type
_entity_poly.pdbx_seq_one_letter_code
_entity_poly.pdbx_strand_id
1 'polypeptide(L)'
;VDISALHLISKTAPTKAFAMAALLFSLAGVPPLLGFFGKFYVLRAAYDAGLAWLAIAGVIASVIGAYYYLRIVFFMYFGQEQDDALDHRNTPVLTGFLMASALIMIVGIVNVFGIEPAALSAAITLVQ
;
A
#
# COMPACT_ATOMS: atom_id res chain seq x y z
N VAL A 1 1.74 -18.23 1.64
CA VAL A 1 2.74 -17.39 0.94
C VAL A 1 3.81 -17.08 1.94
N ASP A 2 5.02 -17.60 1.73
CA ASP A 2 6.12 -17.46 2.68
C ASP A 2 6.74 -16.06 2.54
N ILE A 3 6.67 -15.24 3.58
CA ILE A 3 7.29 -13.89 3.59
C ILE A 3 8.81 -14.04 3.54
N SER A 4 9.32 -15.15 4.07
CA SER A 4 10.73 -15.55 4.09
C SER A 4 11.34 -15.53 2.68
N ALA A 5 10.56 -15.93 1.68
CA ALA A 5 11.00 -16.00 0.30
C ALA A 5 11.25 -14.60 -0.32
N LEU A 6 10.61 -13.55 0.21
CA LEU A 6 10.81 -12.16 -0.27
C LEU A 6 12.12 -11.52 0.20
N HIS A 7 12.88 -12.21 1.07
CA HIS A 7 14.14 -11.68 1.60
C HIS A 7 15.13 -11.36 0.47
N LEU A 8 15.73 -10.16 0.54
CA LEU A 8 16.80 -9.71 -0.37
C LEU A 8 16.48 -9.79 -1.87
N ILE A 9 15.20 -9.81 -2.27
CA ILE A 9 14.83 -9.70 -3.70
C ILE A 9 15.33 -8.39 -4.34
N SER A 10 15.67 -7.40 -3.51
CA SER A 10 16.35 -6.16 -3.92
C SER A 10 17.73 -6.40 -4.55
N LYS A 11 18.47 -7.44 -4.13
CA LYS A 11 19.78 -7.80 -4.70
C LYS A 11 19.65 -8.47 -6.07
N THR A 12 18.62 -9.30 -6.26
CA THR A 12 18.47 -10.16 -7.45
C THR A 12 17.57 -9.54 -8.53
N ALA A 13 16.54 -8.79 -8.13
CA ALA A 13 15.61 -8.12 -9.04
C ALA A 13 15.21 -6.74 -8.48
N PRO A 14 16.13 -5.75 -8.51
CA PRO A 14 15.95 -4.45 -7.85
C PRO A 14 14.72 -3.67 -8.36
N THR A 15 14.39 -3.78 -9.65
CA THR A 15 13.21 -3.12 -10.23
C THR A 15 11.90 -3.68 -9.69
N LYS A 16 11.81 -5.01 -9.56
CA LYS A 16 10.63 -5.69 -8.97
C LYS A 16 10.51 -5.35 -7.49
N ALA A 17 11.63 -5.35 -6.76
CA ALA A 17 11.67 -4.97 -5.36
C ALA A 17 11.19 -3.53 -5.15
N PHE A 18 11.62 -2.60 -6.00
CA PHE A 18 11.17 -1.21 -5.96
C PHE A 18 9.67 -1.07 -6.26
N ALA A 19 9.18 -1.71 -7.33
CA ALA A 19 7.77 -1.68 -7.68
C ALA A 19 6.88 -2.25 -6.54
N MET A 20 7.30 -3.37 -5.95
CA MET A 20 6.61 -3.96 -4.80
C MET A 20 6.64 -3.03 -3.57
N ALA A 21 7.80 -2.42 -3.27
CA ALA A 21 7.93 -1.47 -2.17
C ALA A 21 7.02 -0.24 -2.35
N ALA A 22 6.94 0.31 -3.57
CA ALA A 22 6.06 1.43 -3.86
C ALA A 22 4.58 1.09 -3.61
N LEU A 23 4.15 -0.12 -4.01
CA LEU A 23 2.79 -0.61 -3.74
C LEU A 23 2.53 -0.82 -2.25
N LEU A 24 3.47 -1.45 -1.53
CA LEU A 24 3.36 -1.68 -0.09
C LEU A 24 3.35 -0.38 0.73
N PHE A 25 4.18 0.61 0.36
CA PHE A 25 4.14 1.92 1.00
C PHE A 25 2.82 2.65 0.70
N SER A 26 2.24 2.48 -0.50
CA SER A 26 0.95 3.07 -0.82
C SER A 26 -0.14 2.46 0.06
N LEU A 27 -0.13 1.13 0.23
CA LEU A 27 -1.00 0.40 1.17
C LEU A 27 -0.80 0.81 2.63
N ALA A 28 0.44 1.03 3.05
CA ALA A 28 0.76 1.58 4.37
C ALA A 28 0.17 2.98 4.56
N GLY A 29 0.08 3.77 3.49
CA GLY A 29 -0.41 5.14 3.52
C GLY A 29 0.69 6.12 3.90
N VAL A 30 1.86 6.02 3.27
CA VAL A 30 2.93 7.03 3.44
C VAL A 30 2.54 8.31 2.67
N PRO A 31 2.69 9.53 3.24
CA PRO A 31 2.11 10.77 2.70
C PRO A 31 2.30 11.09 1.20
N PRO A 32 3.44 10.81 0.54
CA PRO A 32 3.58 11.10 -0.89
C PRO A 32 2.82 10.10 -1.78
N LEU A 33 2.18 9.06 -1.22
CA LEU A 33 1.54 7.99 -1.99
C LEU A 33 0.02 8.05 -1.96
N LEU A 34 -0.58 7.57 -3.03
CA LEU A 34 -2.02 7.62 -3.29
C LEU A 34 -2.87 7.03 -2.16
N GLY A 35 -2.45 5.91 -1.57
CA GLY A 35 -3.19 5.25 -0.51
C GLY A 35 -3.27 6.05 0.80
N PHE A 36 -2.38 7.02 1.02
CA PHE A 36 -2.51 7.98 2.13
C PHE A 36 -3.72 8.89 1.92
N PHE A 37 -3.84 9.51 0.74
CA PHE A 37 -4.95 10.41 0.42
C PHE A 37 -6.29 9.69 0.47
N GLY A 38 -6.35 8.44 -0.04
CA GLY A 38 -7.56 7.61 0.07
C GLY A 38 -8.03 7.44 1.52
N LYS A 39 -7.14 7.03 2.43
CA LYS A 39 -7.48 6.90 3.86
C LYS A 39 -7.83 8.25 4.48
N PHE A 40 -7.04 9.29 4.19
CA PHE A 40 -7.25 10.62 4.75
C PHE A 40 -8.63 11.18 4.40
N TYR A 41 -9.06 11.08 3.14
CA TYR A 41 -10.38 11.57 2.73
C TYR A 41 -11.54 10.79 3.38
N VAL A 42 -11.41 9.47 3.53
CA VAL A 42 -12.41 8.66 4.24
C VAL A 42 -12.50 9.05 5.71
N LEU A 43 -11.35 9.23 6.38
CA LEU A 43 -11.30 9.65 7.78
C LEU A 43 -11.86 11.07 7.98
N ARG A 44 -11.55 11.97 7.04
CA ARG A 44 -12.10 13.33 7.02
C ARG A 44 -13.62 13.30 6.82
N ALA A 45 -14.12 12.53 5.86
CA ALA A 45 -15.56 12.40 5.61
C ALA A 45 -16.29 11.82 6.83
N ALA A 46 -15.70 10.84 7.53
CA ALA A 46 -16.25 10.32 8.79
C ALA A 46 -16.27 11.37 9.90
N TYR A 47 -15.22 12.19 10.02
CA TYR A 47 -15.17 13.29 10.96
C TYR A 47 -16.24 14.35 10.67
N ASP A 48 -16.37 14.77 9.41
CA ASP A 48 -17.35 15.76 8.95
C ASP A 48 -18.80 15.24 9.14
N ALA A 49 -19.01 13.92 9.10
CA ALA A 49 -20.28 13.26 9.40
C ALA A 49 -20.57 13.11 10.92
N GLY A 50 -19.71 13.64 11.80
CA GLY A 50 -19.87 13.55 13.26
C GLY A 50 -19.42 12.21 13.86
N LEU A 51 -18.84 11.31 13.07
CA LEU A 51 -18.40 9.97 13.48
C LEU A 51 -16.93 9.97 13.97
N ALA A 52 -16.59 10.89 14.87
CA ALA A 52 -15.21 11.09 15.33
C ALA A 52 -14.58 9.81 15.93
N TRP A 53 -15.37 8.97 16.61
CA TRP A 53 -14.90 7.69 17.14
C TRP A 53 -14.42 6.73 16.05
N LEU A 54 -15.15 6.65 14.92
CA LEU A 54 -14.75 5.82 13.77
C LEU A 54 -13.51 6.38 13.08
N ALA A 55 -13.36 7.69 13.01
CA ALA A 55 -12.14 8.32 12.49
C ALA A 55 -10.93 7.93 13.35
N ILE A 56 -11.04 7.98 14.68
CA ILE A 56 -9.95 7.58 15.59
C ILE A 56 -9.62 6.09 15.43
N ALA A 57 -10.63 5.23 15.41
CA ALA A 57 -10.44 3.78 15.21
C ALA A 57 -9.77 3.48 13.85
N GLY A 58 -10.15 4.21 12.79
CA GLY A 58 -9.55 4.08 11.47
C GLY A 58 -8.08 4.52 11.43
N VAL A 59 -7.71 5.59 12.14
CA VAL A 59 -6.30 6.02 12.28
C VAL A 59 -5.49 4.92 12.97
N ILE A 60 -5.98 4.37 14.08
CA ILE A 60 -5.30 3.28 14.81
C ILE A 60 -5.12 2.06 13.91
N ALA A 61 -6.16 1.64 13.21
CA ALA A 61 -6.10 0.52 12.26
C ALA A 61 -5.06 0.79 11.15
N SER A 62 -4.96 2.04 10.67
CA SER A 62 -3.95 2.42 9.67
C SER A 62 -2.53 2.33 10.22
N VAL A 63 -2.28 2.75 11.46
CA VAL A 63 -0.96 2.64 12.11
C VAL A 63 -0.55 1.17 12.28
N ILE A 64 -1.49 0.32 12.72
CA ILE A 64 -1.25 -1.12 12.84
C ILE A 64 -0.90 -1.72 11.48
N GLY A 65 -1.67 -1.41 10.44
CA GLY A 65 -1.39 -1.87 9.08
C GLY A 65 -0.02 -1.40 8.58
N ALA A 66 0.31 -0.12 8.78
CA ALA A 66 1.60 0.45 8.39
C ALA A 66 2.78 -0.33 9.02
N TYR A 67 2.69 -0.71 10.29
CA TYR A 67 3.72 -1.54 10.93
C TYR A 67 3.97 -2.85 10.17
N TYR A 68 2.92 -3.58 9.80
CA TYR A 68 3.06 -4.84 9.06
C TYR A 68 3.64 -4.65 7.66
N TYR A 69 3.18 -3.64 6.91
CA TYR A 69 3.68 -3.41 5.55
C TYR A 69 5.13 -2.94 5.54
N LEU A 70 5.51 -2.03 6.45
CA LEU A 70 6.89 -1.57 6.58
C LEU A 70 7.83 -2.71 6.99
N ARG A 71 7.37 -3.63 7.84
CA ARG A 71 8.13 -4.82 8.21
C ARG A 71 8.45 -5.72 7.02
N ILE A 72 7.50 -5.89 6.08
CA ILE A 72 7.74 -6.66 4.84
C ILE A 72 8.79 -5.96 3.97
N VAL A 73 8.67 -4.65 3.78
CA VAL A 73 9.65 -3.87 3.02
C VAL A 73 11.04 -3.96 3.65
N PHE A 74 11.11 -3.91 4.99
CA PHE A 74 12.36 -4.08 5.71
C PHE A 74 13.02 -5.43 5.39
N PHE A 75 12.30 -6.54 5.48
CA PHE A 75 12.85 -7.86 5.13
C PHE A 75 13.28 -7.97 3.67
N MET A 76 12.60 -7.28 2.76
CA MET A 76 12.91 -7.28 1.33
C MET A 76 14.25 -6.58 0.99
N TYR A 77 14.67 -5.59 1.78
CA TYR A 77 15.91 -4.82 1.57
C TYR A 77 17.04 -5.16 2.55
N PHE A 78 16.69 -5.49 3.79
CA PHE A 78 17.63 -5.68 4.91
C PHE A 78 17.51 -7.04 5.57
N GLY A 79 16.74 -7.97 5.01
CA GLY A 79 16.64 -9.34 5.48
C GLY A 79 17.97 -10.10 5.36
N GLN A 80 18.04 -11.25 5.99
CA GLN A 80 19.16 -12.19 5.84
C GLN A 80 18.99 -13.03 4.56
N GLU A 81 20.10 -13.41 3.93
CA GLU A 81 20.14 -14.41 2.85
C GLU A 81 19.58 -15.72 3.40
N GLN A 82 18.53 -16.23 2.74
CA GLN A 82 17.92 -17.52 3.06
C GLN A 82 18.11 -18.46 1.86
N ASP A 83 18.36 -19.74 2.13
CA ASP A 83 18.59 -20.76 1.11
C ASP A 83 17.34 -20.97 0.21
N ASP A 84 16.14 -20.68 0.73
CA ASP A 84 14.87 -20.61 -0.03
C ASP A 84 14.67 -19.24 -0.70
N ALA A 85 15.68 -18.77 -1.43
CA ALA A 85 15.50 -17.63 -2.32
C ALA A 85 14.38 -17.95 -3.33
N LEU A 86 13.41 -17.04 -3.51
CA LEU A 86 12.33 -17.22 -4.48
C LEU A 86 12.90 -17.69 -5.82
N ASP A 87 12.39 -18.82 -6.32
CA ASP A 87 12.64 -19.27 -7.69
C ASP A 87 12.30 -18.10 -8.62
N HIS A 88 13.32 -17.50 -9.24
CA HIS A 88 13.19 -16.38 -10.17
C HIS A 88 12.58 -16.86 -11.49
N ARG A 89 11.39 -17.45 -11.43
CA ARG A 89 10.54 -17.65 -12.61
C ARG A 89 10.16 -16.28 -13.12
N ASN A 90 10.96 -15.81 -14.07
CA ASN A 90 10.71 -14.62 -14.84
C ASN A 90 9.53 -14.88 -15.78
N THR A 91 8.32 -14.92 -15.22
CA THR A 91 7.11 -14.88 -16.02
C THR A 91 6.91 -13.42 -16.46
N PRO A 92 6.99 -13.14 -17.78
CA PRO A 92 6.91 -11.77 -18.29
C PRO A 92 5.53 -11.15 -17.98
N VAL A 93 4.49 -11.98 -17.90
CA VAL A 93 3.13 -11.56 -17.55
C VAL A 93 3.04 -11.02 -16.12
N LEU A 94 3.56 -11.75 -15.12
CA LEU A 94 3.52 -11.30 -13.72
C LEU A 94 4.35 -10.03 -13.52
N THR A 95 5.52 -9.98 -14.17
CA THR A 95 6.38 -8.80 -14.13
C THR A 95 5.68 -7.60 -14.78
N GLY A 96 5.03 -7.81 -15.92
CA GLY A 96 4.24 -6.77 -16.59
C GLY A 96 3.11 -6.25 -15.71
N PHE A 97 2.36 -7.13 -15.05
CA PHE A 97 1.25 -6.74 -14.17
C PHE A 97 1.73 -5.97 -12.93
N LEU A 98 2.84 -6.40 -12.30
CA LEU A 98 3.45 -5.70 -11.18
C LEU A 98 3.88 -4.28 -11.57
N MET A 99 4.60 -4.16 -12.69
CA MET A 99 5.09 -2.87 -13.19
C MET A 99 3.94 -1.95 -13.60
N ALA A 100 2.92 -2.49 -14.29
CA ALA A 100 1.73 -1.73 -14.67
C ALA A 100 0.99 -1.20 -13.43
N SER A 101 0.81 -2.03 -12.40
CA SER A 101 0.16 -1.63 -11.14
C SER A 101 0.95 -0.52 -10.43
N ALA A 102 2.27 -0.65 -10.35
CA ALA A 102 3.13 0.37 -9.77
C ALA A 102 3.10 1.69 -10.57
N LEU A 103 3.06 1.61 -11.90
CA LEU A 103 2.98 2.79 -12.76
C LEU A 103 1.63 3.50 -12.63
N ILE A 104 0.52 2.75 -12.62
CA ILE A 104 -0.83 3.29 -12.35
C ILE A 104 -0.86 4.00 -11.01
N MET A 105 -0.24 3.42 -9.98
CA MET A 105 -0.12 4.04 -8.66
C MET A 105 0.63 5.37 -8.72
N ILE A 106 1.74 5.45 -9.45
CA ILE A 106 2.52 6.69 -9.57
C ILE A 106 1.73 7.76 -10.34
N VAL A 107 1.11 7.39 -11.46
CA VAL A 107 0.29 8.31 -12.28
C VAL A 107 -0.92 8.82 -11.49
N GLY A 108 -1.53 7.94 -10.69
CA GLY A 108 -2.69 8.31 -9.90
C GLY A 108 -2.40 9.28 -8.74
N ILE A 109 -1.15 9.36 -8.26
CA ILE A 109 -0.73 10.38 -7.26
C ILE A 109 -0.93 11.79 -7.84
N VAL A 110 -0.60 11.98 -9.11
CA VAL A 110 -0.71 13.30 -9.78
C VAL A 110 -2.16 13.69 -10.01
N ASN A 111 -3.02 12.71 -10.33
CA ASN A 111 -4.42 12.97 -10.66
C ASN A 111 -5.38 12.93 -9.46
N VAL A 112 -4.96 12.41 -8.30
CA VAL A 112 -5.79 12.21 -7.09
C VAL A 112 -7.22 11.81 -7.47
N PHE A 113 -7.34 10.70 -8.19
CA PHE A 113 -8.54 10.13 -8.84
C PHE A 113 -9.89 10.42 -8.16
N GLY A 114 -10.44 11.64 -8.26
CA GLY A 114 -11.79 12.00 -7.78
C GLY A 114 -12.29 11.23 -6.55
N ILE A 115 -11.41 10.99 -5.56
CA ILE A 115 -11.69 10.03 -4.47
C ILE A 115 -12.58 10.66 -3.42
N GLU A 116 -12.68 11.98 -3.45
CA GLU A 116 -13.52 12.79 -2.57
C GLU A 116 -15.02 12.43 -2.67
N PRO A 117 -15.68 12.37 -3.85
CA PRO A 117 -17.08 11.96 -3.93
C PRO A 117 -17.32 10.51 -3.47
N ALA A 118 -16.37 9.61 -3.72
CA ALA A 118 -16.47 8.22 -3.27
C ALA A 118 -16.29 8.09 -1.75
N ALA A 119 -15.38 8.88 -1.15
CA ALA A 119 -15.20 8.92 0.30
C ALA A 119 -16.43 9.52 1.01
N LEU A 120 -17.02 10.56 0.43
CA LEU A 120 -18.23 11.20 0.96
C LEU A 120 -19.42 10.24 0.93
N SER A 121 -19.65 9.53 -0.18
CA SER A 121 -20.77 8.58 -0.29
C SER A 121 -20.64 7.45 0.73
N ALA A 122 -19.44 6.91 0.92
CA ALA A 122 -19.17 5.89 1.93
C ALA A 122 -19.47 6.38 3.36
N ALA A 123 -19.09 7.62 3.71
CA ALA A 123 -19.37 8.18 5.02
C ALA A 123 -20.88 8.38 5.27
N ILE A 124 -21.62 8.88 4.28
CA ILE A 124 -23.07 9.09 4.39
C ILE A 124 -23.79 7.75 4.64
N THR A 125 -23.37 6.66 3.98
CA THR A 125 -24.00 5.33 4.18
C THR A 125 -23.84 4.76 5.60
N LEU A 126 -22.89 5.24 6.40
CA LEU A 126 -22.71 4.79 7.79
C LEU A 126 -23.65 5.48 8.78
N VAL A 127 -24.29 6.58 8.36
CA VAL A 127 -25.19 7.39 9.20
C VAL A 127 -26.67 7.08 8.92
N GLN A 128 -26.98 6.45 7.79
CA GLN A 128 -28.33 5.98 7.42
C GLN A 128 -28.67 4.65 8.10
#